data_AF-A0A7J2INZ0-F1
#
_entry.id   AF-A0A7J2INZ0-F1
#
_cell.length_a   1.000
_cell.length_b   1.000
_cell.length_c   1.000
_cell.angle_alpha   90.00
_cell.angle_beta   90.00
_cell.angle_gamma   90.00
#
_symmetry.space_group_name_H-M   'P 1'
#
loop_
_entity.id
_entity.type
_entity.pdbx_description
1 polymer ?
#
loop_
_entity_poly.entity_id
_entity_poly.type
_entity_poly.pdbx_seq_one_letter_code
_entity_poly.pdbx_strand_id
1 'polypeptide(L)' 'MALRSDCPEIKKEKSKGENIKNRFLFVGRLEEQKGVKYLIHAARILIEQTKFFRVLLVGDGS' A
#
# COMPACT_ATOMS: atom_id res chain seq x y z
N MET A 1 -28.75 -2.94 -15.65
CA MET A 1 -28.59 -1.55 -15.15
C MET A 1 -27.28 -1.51 -14.38
N ALA A 2 -26.18 -1.16 -15.05
CA ALA A 2 -24.85 -1.17 -14.44
C ALA A 2 -24.64 0.14 -13.68
N LEU A 3 -24.65 0.07 -12.34
CA LEU A 3 -24.21 1.18 -11.51
C LEU A 3 -22.70 1.30 -11.74
N ARG A 4 -22.30 2.37 -12.43
CA ARG A 4 -20.92 2.81 -12.51
C ARG A 4 -20.53 3.20 -11.09
N SER A 5 -19.89 2.28 -10.37
CA SER A 5 -19.26 2.60 -9.11
C SER A 5 -18.11 3.56 -9.42
N ASP A 6 -18.35 4.83 -9.13
CA ASP A 6 -17.34 5.89 -9.18
C ASP A 6 -16.09 5.41 -8.47
N CYS A 7 -15.02 5.18 -9.24
CA CYS A 7 -13.72 4.83 -8.69
C CYS A 7 -13.16 6.12 -8.10
N PRO A 8 -13.02 6.23 -6.76
CA PRO A 8 -12.60 7.49 -6.15
C PRO A 8 -11.20 7.85 -6.66
N GLU A 9 -11.08 9.05 -7.24
CA GLU A 9 -9.80 9.59 -7.68
C GLU A 9 -8.84 9.66 -6.49
N ILE A 10 -7.83 8.78 -6.50
CA ILE A 10 -6.82 8.70 -5.45
C ILE A 10 -6.08 10.04 -5.40
N LYS A 11 -6.38 10.85 -4.39
CA LYS A 11 -5.66 12.10 -4.11
C LYS A 11 -4.19 11.78 -3.90
N LYS A 12 -3.35 12.14 -4.88
CA LYS A 12 -1.90 12.10 -4.75
C LYS A 12 -1.48 13.15 -3.72
N GLU A 13 -1.30 12.74 -2.49
CA GLU A 13 -0.62 13.56 -1.50
C GLU A 13 0.86 13.68 -1.90
N LYS A 14 1.22 14.82 -2.51
CA LYS A 14 2.61 15.17 -2.84
C LYS A 14 3.32 15.56 -1.54
N SER A 15 3.80 14.57 -0.79
CA SER A 15 4.77 14.81 0.27
C SER A 15 6.15 15.05 -0.35
N LYS A 16 6.77 16.16 0.04
CA LYS A 16 8.06 16.70 -0.43
C LYS A 16 9.15 15.61 -0.60
N GLY A 17 9.71 15.58 -1.80
CA GLY A 17 11.15 15.40 -2.09
C GLY A 17 11.96 14.40 -1.27
N GLU A 18 11.74 13.11 -1.50
CA GLU A 18 12.82 12.12 -1.44
C GLU A 18 12.69 11.21 -2.67
N ASN A 19 13.80 10.88 -3.32
CA ASN A 19 13.85 10.04 -4.52
C ASN A 19 13.59 8.57 -4.12
N ILE A 20 12.41 8.27 -3.57
CA ILE A 20 11.99 6.91 -3.24
C ILE A 20 11.73 6.20 -4.57
N LYS A 21 12.76 5.55 -5.11
CA LYS A 21 12.71 4.84 -6.39
C LYS A 21 11.77 3.63 -6.34
N ASN A 22 11.61 3.02 -5.17
CA ASN A 22 10.88 1.76 -5.02
C ASN A 22 9.59 1.96 -4.23
N ARG A 23 8.45 1.82 -4.90
CA ARG A 23 7.12 1.88 -4.28
C ARG A 23 6.38 0.57 -4.50
N PHE A 24 5.96 -0.06 -3.40
CA PHE A 24 5.09 -1.22 -3.40
C PHE A 24 3.66 -0.77 -3.11
N LEU A 25 2.71 -1.20 -3.92
CA LEU A 25 1.29 -0.94 -3.73
C LEU A 25 0.58 -2.29 -3.55
N PHE A 26 -0.18 -2.41 -2.45
CA PHE A 26 -1.08 -3.52 -2.23
C PHE A 26 -2.50 -2.98 -2.14
N VAL A 27 -3.39 -3.53 -2.97
CA VAL A 27 -4.81 -3.17 -2.98
C VAL A 27 -5.63 -4.43 -2.72
N GLY A 28 -6.47 -4.41 -1.69
CA GLY A 28 -7.33 -5.54 -1.36
C GLY A 28 -8.02 -5.39 0.01
N ARG A 29 -8.92 -6.32 0.33
CA ARG A 29 -9.56 -6.35 1.65
C ARG A 29 -8.52 -6.63 2.74
N LEU A 30 -8.56 -5.88 3.83
CA LEU A 30 -7.63 -6.04 4.96
C LEU A 30 -8.13 -7.12 5.93
N GLU A 31 -8.31 -8.34 5.43
CA GLU A 31 -8.70 -9.49 6.24
C GLU A 31 -7.50 -10.38 6.60
N GLU A 32 -7.58 -11.08 7.73
CA GLU A 32 -6.51 -11.93 8.24
C GLU A 32 -6.03 -12.97 7.22
N GLN A 33 -6.97 -13.55 6.45
CA GLN A 33 -6.69 -14.54 5.41
C GLN A 33 -5.81 -14.00 4.27
N LYS A 34 -5.77 -12.68 4.07
CA LYS A 34 -4.90 -12.06 3.05
C LYS A 34 -3.46 -11.93 3.50
N GLY A 35 -3.16 -12.24 4.77
CA GLY A 35 -1.79 -12.29 5.25
C GLY A 35 -1.08 -10.94 5.23
N VAL A 36 -1.82 -9.83 5.30
CA VAL A 36 -1.26 -8.47 5.29
C VAL A 36 -0.24 -8.27 6.41
N LYS A 37 -0.42 -8.98 7.55
CA LYS A 37 0.54 -9.04 8.64
C LYS A 37 1.94 -9.51 8.19
N TYR A 38 2.01 -10.52 7.32
CA TYR A 38 3.29 -11.00 6.77
C TYR A 38 3.92 -9.97 5.84
N LEU A 39 3.11 -9.22 5.07
CA LEU A 39 3.60 -8.12 4.24
C LEU A 39 4.26 -7.02 5.10
N ILE A 40 3.65 -6.68 6.23
CA ILE A 40 4.21 -5.71 7.18
C ILE A 40 5.52 -6.25 7.79
N HIS A 41 5.57 -7.52 8.18
CA HIS A 41 6.80 -8.13 8.70
C HIS A 41 7.92 -8.17 7.67
N ALA A 42 7.61 -8.54 6.43
CA ALA A 42 8.57 -8.53 5.32
C ALA A 42 9.08 -7.11 5.04
N ALA A 43 8.20 -6.11 5.05
CA ALA A 43 8.59 -4.71 4.92
C ALA A 43 9.52 -4.28 6.06
N ARG A 44 9.28 -4.71 7.30
CA ARG A 44 10.17 -4.40 8.43
C ARG A 44 11.58 -4.93 8.21
N ILE A 45 11.72 -6.19 7.78
CA ILE A 45 13.02 -6.80 7.46
C ILE A 45 13.69 -6.05 6.29
N LEU A 46 12.91 -5.67 5.28
CA LEU A 46 13.43 -5.01 4.10
C LEU A 46 13.94 -3.58 4.39
N ILE A 47 13.38 -2.88 5.38
CA ILE A 47 13.85 -1.55 5.84
C ILE A 47 15.23 -1.65 6.49
N GLU A 48 15.50 -2.75 7.21
CA GLU A 48 16.81 -2.97 7.83
C GLU A 48 17.90 -3.21 6.77
N GLN A 49 17.54 -3.79 5.63
CA GLN A 49 18.49 -4.12 4.55
C GLN A 49 18.59 -3.02 3.48
N THR A 50 17.52 -2.25 3.23
CA THR A 50 17.45 -1.25 2.17
C THR A 50 16.75 0.01 2.67
N LYS A 51 17.34 1.19 2.47
CA LYS A 51 16.87 2.43 3.12
C LYS A 51 15.78 3.20 2.38
N PHE A 52 15.44 2.84 1.14
CA PHE A 52 14.62 3.70 0.27
C PHE A 52 13.50 2.93 -0.44
N PHE A 53 12.46 2.56 0.30
CA PHE A 53 11.20 2.13 -0.30
C PHE A 53 10.00 2.56 0.53
N ARG A 54 8.83 2.60 -0.11
CA ARG A 54 7.54 2.88 0.55
C ARG A 54 6.54 1.80 0.19
N VAL A 55 5.82 1.30 1.18
CA VAL A 55 4.68 0.39 0.99
C VAL A 55 3.39 1.17 1.21
N LEU A 56 2.50 1.14 0.23
CA LEU A 56 1.16 1.69 0.34
C LEU A 56 0.15 0.55 0.38
N LEU A 57 -0.55 0.43 1.49
CA LEU A 57 -1.63 -0.51 1.70
C LEU A 57 -2.95 0.26 1.52
N VAL A 58 -3.76 -0.13 0.55
CA VAL A 58 -5.06 0.46 0.29
C VAL A 58 -6.11 -0.63 0.35
N GLY A 59 -7.08 -0.46 1.23
CA GLY A 59 -8.05 -1.50 1.49
C GLY A 59 -8.94 -1.14 2.65
N ASP A 60 -10.04 -1.86 2.72
CA ASP A 60 -10.95 -1.82 3.84
C ASP A 60 -11.17 -3.27 4.32
N GLY A 61 -11.32 -3.46 5.61
CA GLY A 61 -11.39 -4.78 6.24
C GLY A 61 -12.19 -4.68 7.54
N SER A 62 -12.79 -5.81 7.92
CA SER A 62 -13.61 -5.95 9.12
C SER A 62 -12.76 -6.04 10.38
#